data_AF-A0A645I825-F1
#
_entry.id   AF-A0A645I825-F1
#
_cell.length_a   1.000
_cell.length_b   1.000
_cell.length_c   1.000
_cell.angle_alpha   90.00
_cell.angle_beta   90.00
_cell.angle_gamma   90.00
#
_symmetry.space_group_name_H-M   'P 1'
#
loop_
_entity.id
_entity.type
_entity.pdbx_description
1 polymer ?
#
loop_
_entity_poly.entity_id
_entity_poly.type
_entity_poly.pdbx_seq_one_letter_code
_entity_poly.pdbx_strand_id
1 'polypeptide(L)'
;MNGSRFHAEPDIRGYINGGGQRIYDAVSMKPSEAAEEYIMLSLRTTEGLKFEKLAEIICDRAEFEEKRIRILLSAKKFASLGLCAVCSAEDGISFTPEGFFVSNSMIAELI
;
A
#
# COMPACT_ATOMS: atom_id res chain seq x y z
N MET A 1 -8.78 7.01 -9.89
CA MET A 1 -8.13 7.99 -10.81
C MET A 1 -7.75 9.22 -10.00
N ASN A 2 -6.54 9.77 -10.17
CA ASN A 2 -6.06 10.98 -9.48
C ASN A 2 -6.28 10.98 -7.96
N GLY A 3 -5.91 9.90 -7.27
CA GLY A 3 -6.10 9.79 -5.81
C GLY A 3 -7.57 9.75 -5.36
N SER A 4 -8.52 9.55 -6.29
CA SER A 4 -9.93 9.40 -5.95
C SER A 4 -10.37 7.94 -6.02
N ARG A 5 -11.15 7.54 -5.02
CA ARG A 5 -11.88 6.27 -4.98
C ARG A 5 -13.25 6.44 -5.64
N PHE A 6 -13.65 5.42 -6.37
CA PHE A 6 -14.92 5.37 -7.10
C PHE A 6 -15.65 4.11 -6.69
N HIS A 7 -16.95 4.21 -6.50
CA HIS A 7 -17.77 3.06 -6.17
C HIS A 7 -19.12 3.13 -6.89
N ALA A 8 -19.70 1.97 -7.11
CA ALA A 8 -21.10 1.85 -7.50
C ALA A 8 -21.97 1.74 -6.23
N GLU A 9 -23.26 2.05 -6.36
CA GLU A 9 -24.21 1.73 -5.30
C GLU A 9 -24.19 0.22 -4.99
N PRO A 10 -24.37 -0.18 -3.72
CA PRO A 10 -24.37 -1.58 -3.31
C PRO A 10 -25.67 -2.32 -3.69
N ASP A 11 -26.10 -2.21 -4.96
CA ASP A 11 -27.23 -2.93 -5.55
C ASP A 11 -26.76 -3.75 -6.77
N ILE A 12 -26.54 -5.05 -6.54
CA ILE A 12 -26.12 -5.98 -7.58
C ILE A 12 -27.18 -6.18 -8.68
N ARG A 13 -28.48 -6.10 -8.33
CA ARG A 13 -29.56 -6.27 -9.31
C ARG A 13 -29.67 -5.02 -10.19
N GLY A 14 -29.58 -3.84 -9.59
CA GLY A 14 -29.48 -2.57 -10.30
C GLY A 14 -28.27 -2.50 -11.21
N TYR A 15 -27.10 -2.98 -10.76
CA TYR A 15 -25.89 -3.04 -11.57
C TYR A 15 -26.05 -3.93 -12.81
N ILE A 16 -26.54 -5.16 -12.66
CA ILE A 16 -26.72 -6.10 -13.76
C ILE A 16 -27.74 -5.58 -14.80
N ASN A 17 -28.81 -4.92 -14.35
CA ASN A 17 -29.86 -4.40 -15.22
C ASN A 17 -29.52 -3.03 -15.85
N GLY A 18 -28.26 -2.59 -15.79
CA GLY A 18 -27.80 -1.34 -16.41
C GLY A 18 -28.10 -0.06 -15.62
N GLY A 19 -28.70 -0.17 -14.43
CA GLY A 19 -28.93 0.95 -13.50
C GLY A 19 -27.68 1.36 -12.71
N GLY A 20 -26.71 0.47 -12.54
CA GLY A 20 -25.48 0.71 -11.75
C GLY A 20 -24.36 1.47 -12.47
N GLN A 21 -24.64 2.11 -13.61
CA GLN A 21 -23.65 2.96 -14.31
C GLN A 21 -23.36 4.29 -13.59
N ARG A 22 -24.09 4.61 -12.52
CA ARG A 22 -23.80 5.80 -11.73
C ARG A 22 -22.63 5.49 -10.78
N ILE A 23 -21.43 5.77 -11.27
CA ILE A 23 -20.25 5.87 -10.42
C ILE A 23 -20.47 7.10 -9.54
N TYR A 24 -20.81 6.89 -8.28
CA TYR A 24 -21.03 7.98 -7.33
C TYR A 24 -19.72 8.34 -6.62
N ASP A 25 -19.55 9.65 -6.48
CA ASP A 25 -18.56 10.41 -5.73
C ASP A 25 -17.11 9.92 -5.74
N ALA A 26 -16.28 10.69 -6.45
CA ALA A 26 -14.85 10.70 -6.26
C ALA A 26 -14.53 11.15 -4.83
N VAL A 27 -14.27 10.21 -3.93
CA VAL A 27 -13.73 10.54 -2.61
C VAL A 27 -12.24 10.77 -2.79
N SER A 28 -11.81 12.04 -2.71
CA SER A 28 -10.40 12.39 -2.72
C SER A 28 -9.73 11.82 -1.48
N MET A 29 -8.71 11.01 -1.67
CA MET A 29 -7.90 10.49 -0.58
C MET A 29 -7.02 11.58 0.00
N LYS A 30 -6.82 11.51 1.31
CA LYS A 30 -5.77 12.28 1.98
C LYS A 30 -4.40 11.72 1.61
N PRO A 31 -3.31 12.53 1.64
CA PRO A 31 -1.96 12.03 1.38
C PRO A 31 -1.57 10.83 2.24
N SER A 32 -1.97 10.80 3.52
CA SER A 32 -1.73 9.67 4.42
C SER A 32 -2.42 8.39 3.95
N GLU A 33 -3.66 8.49 3.47
CA GLU A 33 -4.43 7.35 2.94
C GLU A 33 -3.82 6.84 1.63
N ALA A 34 -3.31 7.75 0.79
CA ALA A 34 -2.59 7.39 -0.44
C ALA A 34 -1.26 6.68 -0.14
N ALA A 35 -0.53 7.11 0.89
CA ALA A 35 0.72 6.47 1.30
C ALA A 35 0.48 5.06 1.86
N GLU A 36 -0.51 4.90 2.74
CA GLU A 36 -0.92 3.59 3.27
C GLU A 36 -1.39 2.65 2.16
N GLU A 37 -2.21 3.15 1.22
CA GLU A 37 -2.66 2.37 0.08
C GLU A 37 -1.50 1.95 -0.83
N TYR A 38 -0.54 2.84 -1.07
CA TYR A 38 0.67 2.51 -1.83
C TYR A 38 1.49 1.42 -1.14
N ILE A 39 1.74 1.51 0.18
CA ILE A 39 2.45 0.48 0.94
C ILE A 39 1.71 -0.87 0.84
N MET A 40 0.40 -0.84 1.09
CA MET A 40 -0.45 -2.01 1.08
C MET A 40 -0.47 -2.74 -0.27
N LEU A 41 -0.57 -1.99 -1.37
CA LEU A 41 -0.65 -2.57 -2.72
C LEU A 41 0.72 -3.01 -3.22
N SER A 42 1.76 -2.19 -3.04
CA SER A 42 3.11 -2.48 -3.52
C SER A 42 3.70 -3.76 -2.90
N LEU A 43 3.49 -3.98 -1.59
CA LEU A 43 3.95 -5.18 -0.90
C LEU A 43 3.21 -6.48 -1.29
N ARG A 44 2.09 -6.36 -2.02
CA ARG A 44 1.39 -7.52 -2.61
C ARG A 44 1.86 -7.84 -4.03
N THR A 45 2.77 -7.06 -4.59
CA THR A 45 3.39 -7.36 -5.88
C THR A 45 4.77 -7.96 -5.68
N THR A 46 5.33 -8.53 -6.75
CA THR A 46 6.71 -9.00 -6.77
C THR A 46 7.74 -7.87 -6.76
N GLU A 47 7.33 -6.63 -7.04
CA GLU A 47 8.22 -5.46 -7.05
C GLU A 47 8.49 -4.94 -5.63
N GLY A 48 7.56 -5.15 -4.70
CA GLY A 48 7.65 -4.63 -3.34
C GLY A 48 7.50 -3.12 -3.24
N LEU A 49 7.79 -2.59 -2.05
CA LEU A 49 7.72 -1.17 -1.73
C LEU A 49 9.04 -0.47 -2.11
N LYS A 50 8.93 0.62 -2.88
CA LYS A 50 10.06 1.49 -3.24
C LYS A 50 9.97 2.80 -2.45
N PHE A 51 11.02 3.17 -1.72
CA PHE A 51 10.98 4.37 -0.89
C PHE A 51 10.97 5.66 -1.70
N GLU A 52 11.56 5.67 -2.89
CA GLU A 52 11.49 6.83 -3.82
C GLU A 52 10.04 7.21 -4.13
N LYS A 53 9.20 6.22 -4.47
CA LYS A 53 7.77 6.44 -4.74
C LYS A 53 6.99 6.82 -3.49
N LEU A 54 7.36 6.29 -2.34
CA LEU A 54 6.73 6.70 -1.08
C LEU A 54 7.07 8.16 -0.76
N ALA A 55 8.29 8.63 -1.06
CA ALA A 55 8.69 10.02 -0.88
C ALA A 55 7.97 10.99 -1.82
N GLU A 56 7.61 10.56 -3.05
CA GLU A 56 6.77 11.34 -3.96
C GLU A 56 5.35 11.56 -3.40
N ILE A 57 4.84 10.62 -2.60
CA ILE A 57 3.50 10.69 -2.01
C ILE A 57 3.52 11.49 -0.70
N ILE A 58 4.52 11.24 0.15
CA ILE A 58 4.71 11.94 1.42
C ILE A 58 5.58 13.18 1.15
N CYS A 59 4.94 14.29 0.76
CA CYS A 59 5.64 15.53 0.42
C CYS A 59 6.44 16.14 1.60
N ASP A 60 6.09 15.81 2.85
CA ASP A 60 6.84 16.24 4.03
C ASP A 60 8.02 15.30 4.31
N ARG A 61 9.23 15.85 4.28
CA ARG A 61 10.46 15.05 4.44
C ARG A 61 10.60 14.42 5.83
N ALA A 62 10.15 15.11 6.89
CA ALA A 62 10.29 14.58 8.24
C ALA A 62 9.33 13.42 8.47
N GLU A 63 8.09 13.54 8.00
CA GLU A 63 7.08 12.49 7.99
C GLU A 63 7.56 11.28 7.17
N PHE A 64 8.11 11.51 5.98
CA PHE A 64 8.67 10.45 5.15
C PHE A 64 9.79 9.68 5.87
N GLU A 65 10.77 10.37 6.45
CA GLU A 65 11.87 9.70 7.15
C GLU A 65 11.40 8.94 8.39
N GLU A 66 10.44 9.46 9.16
CA GLU A 66 9.85 8.73 10.28
C GLU A 66 9.19 7.42 9.79
N LYS A 67 8.33 7.51 8.76
CA LYS A 67 7.63 6.34 8.20
C LYS A 67 8.63 5.34 7.62
N ARG A 68 9.65 5.80 6.89
CA ARG A 68 10.73 4.98 6.32
C ARG A 68 11.50 4.23 7.40
N ILE A 69 11.89 4.90 8.49
CA ILE A 69 12.59 4.27 9.62
C ILE A 69 11.72 3.19 10.26
N ARG A 70 10.43 3.47 10.52
CA ARG A 70 9.49 2.49 11.07
C ARG A 70 9.38 1.25 10.19
N ILE A 71 9.21 1.45 8.88
CA ILE A 71 9.13 0.35 7.91
C ILE A 71 10.41 -0.48 7.92
N LEU A 72 11.58 0.17 7.90
CA LEU A 72 12.87 -0.52 7.95
C LEU A 72 13.08 -1.32 9.25
N LEU A 73 12.60 -0.81 10.39
CA LEU A 73 12.68 -1.53 11.67
C LEU A 73 11.80 -2.79 11.65
N SER A 74 10.56 -2.69 11.15
CA SER A 74 9.67 -3.85 11.00
C SER A 74 10.21 -4.83 9.95
N ALA A 75 10.70 -4.34 8.81
CA ALA A 75 11.31 -5.17 7.78
C ALA A 75 12.53 -5.96 8.30
N LYS A 76 13.36 -5.38 9.18
CA LYS A 76 14.46 -6.11 9.83
C LYS A 76 13.97 -7.25 10.70
N LYS A 77 12.90 -7.05 11.47
CA LYS A 77 12.29 -8.15 12.26
C LYS A 77 11.80 -9.25 11.33
N PHE A 78 11.05 -8.90 10.29
CA PHE A 78 10.52 -9.85 9.31
C PHE A 78 11.61 -10.57 8.53
N ALA A 79 12.71 -9.89 8.19
CA ALA A 79 13.87 -10.47 7.54
C ALA A 79 14.55 -11.52 8.43
N SER A 80 14.63 -11.30 9.75
CA SER A 80 15.17 -12.31 10.68
C SER A 80 14.33 -13.59 10.73
N LEU A 81 13.08 -13.54 10.27
CA LEU A 81 12.16 -14.68 10.15
C LEU A 81 12.10 -15.25 8.71
N GLY A 82 12.87 -14.71 7.76
CA GLY A 82 12.82 -15.11 6.36
C GLY A 82 11.55 -14.66 5.60
N LEU A 83 10.81 -13.68 6.13
CA LEU A 83 9.54 -13.22 5.56
C LEU A 83 9.68 -11.96 4.70
N CYS A 84 10.79 -11.24 4.80
CA CYS A 84 11.02 -9.99 4.10
C CYS A 84 12.47 -9.89 3.63
N ALA A 85 12.68 -9.29 2.46
CA ALA A 85 13.99 -8.89 1.97
C ALA A 85 14.08 -7.35 1.96
N VAL A 86 15.26 -6.83 2.30
CA VAL A 86 15.60 -5.43 2.05
C VAL A 86 16.26 -5.37 0.68
N CYS A 87 15.61 -4.68 -0.26
CA CYS A 87 16.06 -4.57 -1.64
C CYS A 87 17.16 -3.52 -1.74
N SER A 88 18.43 -3.92 -1.58
CA SER A 88 19.58 -3.02 -1.62
C SER A 88 19.79 -2.32 -2.96
N ALA A 89 19.28 -2.89 -4.06
CA ALA A 89 19.37 -2.31 -5.40
C ALA A 89 18.32 -1.21 -5.67
N GLU A 90 17.17 -1.24 -4.98
CA GLU A 90 16.01 -0.39 -5.30
C GLU A 90 15.58 0.52 -4.12
N ASP A 91 16.38 0.57 -3.05
CA ASP A 91 16.06 1.26 -1.79
C ASP A 91 14.61 1.02 -1.35
N GLY A 92 14.34 -0.22 -0.95
CA GLY A 92 12.98 -0.68 -0.68
C GLY A 92 12.93 -1.98 0.09
N ILE A 93 11.72 -2.54 0.21
CA ILE A 93 11.48 -3.84 0.84
C ILE A 93 10.52 -4.68 0.01
N SER A 94 10.69 -6.00 0.04
CA SER A 94 9.76 -6.94 -0.59
C SER A 94 9.50 -8.12 0.34
N PHE A 95 8.32 -8.73 0.25
CA PHE A 95 8.06 -9.98 0.95
C PHE A 95 8.64 -11.15 0.17
N THR A 96 9.12 -12.15 0.91
CA THR A 96 9.42 -13.46 0.34
C THR A 96 8.11 -14.18 -0.01
N PRO A 97 8.14 -15.28 -0.78
CA PRO A 97 6.95 -16.11 -0.99
C PRO A 97 6.28 -16.51 0.33
N GLU A 98 7.06 -16.85 1.35
CA GLU A 98 6.58 -17.19 2.70
C GLU A 98 5.95 -15.98 3.40
N GLY A 99 6.59 -14.81 3.32
CA GLY A 99 6.04 -13.55 3.83
C GLY A 99 4.73 -13.16 3.16
N PHE A 100 4.59 -13.43 1.86
CA PHE A 100 3.37 -13.14 1.13
C PHE A 100 2.15 -13.87 1.69
N PHE A 101 2.30 -15.12 2.16
CA PHE A 101 1.21 -15.89 2.79
C PHE A 101 0.68 -15.25 4.08
N VAL A 102 1.51 -14.48 4.79
CA VAL A 102 1.14 -13.77 6.03
C VAL A 102 1.12 -12.25 5.85
N SER A 103 1.08 -11.79 4.60
CA SER A 103 1.23 -10.38 4.22
C SER A 103 0.21 -9.46 4.88
N ASN A 104 -1.04 -9.92 5.07
CA ASN A 104 -2.07 -9.12 5.75
C ASN A 104 -1.64 -8.70 7.17
N SER A 105 -1.07 -9.63 7.94
CA SER A 105 -0.60 -9.35 9.29
C SER A 105 0.64 -8.47 9.29
N MET A 106 1.57 -8.71 8.35
CA MET A 106 2.78 -7.90 8.23
C MET A 106 2.45 -6.46 7.82
N ILE A 107 1.55 -6.26 6.86
CA ILE A 107 1.13 -4.94 6.41
C ILE A 107 0.43 -4.18 7.53
N ALA A 108 -0.40 -4.84 8.35
CA ALA A 108 -1.04 -4.22 9.50
C ALA A 108 -0.05 -3.71 10.56
N GLU A 109 1.17 -4.26 10.64
CA GLU A 109 2.24 -3.73 11.52
C GLU A 109 3.01 -2.56 10.86
N LEU A 110 2.89 -2.39 9.53
CA LEU A 110 3.60 -1.35 8.77
C LEU A 110 2.80 -0.05 8.60
N ILE A 111 1.46 -0.13 8.61
CA ILE A 111 0.58 1.03 8.38
C ILE A 111 0.16 1.70 9.69
#